data_AF-A0A258CMU2-F1
#
_entry.id   AF-A0A258CMU2-F1
#
_cell.length_a   1.000
_cell.length_b   1.000
_cell.length_c   1.000
_cell.angle_alpha   90.00
_cell.angle_beta   90.00
_cell.angle_gamma   90.00
#
_symmetry.space_group_name_H-M   'P 1'
#
loop_
_entity.id
_entity.type
_entity.pdbx_description
1 polymer ?
#
loop_
_entity_poly.entity_id
_entity_poly.type
_entity_poly.pdbx_seq_one_letter_code
_entity_poly.pdbx_strand_id
1 'polypeptide(L)'
;LAASTGAAFVFNKTATGLVDTVTASAPRAAPPRTLPSPEGMPARALDSLLHQADRVLPAPTTWISLPQTPQAPLVVRKKLPQELHPNGRNFVFLNQYSGNVIQVEHALAVPLGTRVFNTFYPLHTGAMGGTPTRILQVVAGLAPTLLLVTGFVMWKSRKKGKY
;
A
#
# COMPACT_ATOMS: atom_id res chain seq x y z
N LEU A 1 14.67 0.26 11.34
CA LEU A 1 14.05 0.01 10.02
C LEU A 1 12.55 -0.29 10.11
N ALA A 2 12.14 -1.37 10.80
CA ALA A 2 10.72 -1.72 11.00
C ALA A 2 9.90 -0.59 11.63
N ALA A 3 10.38 -0.03 12.75
CA ALA A 3 9.72 1.09 13.43
C ALA A 3 9.68 2.36 12.56
N SER A 4 10.79 2.68 11.88
CA SER A 4 10.89 3.86 11.01
C SER A 4 9.92 3.79 9.82
N THR A 5 9.85 2.64 9.14
CA THR A 5 8.90 2.41 8.04
C THR A 5 7.45 2.37 8.54
N GLY A 6 7.21 1.83 9.74
CA GLY A 6 5.90 1.87 10.39
C GLY A 6 5.44 3.31 10.70
N ALA A 7 6.31 4.13 11.27
CA ALA A 7 6.06 5.55 11.51
C ALA A 7 5.78 6.29 10.18
N ALA A 8 6.53 5.96 9.11
CA ALA A 8 6.29 6.53 7.80
C ALA A 8 4.89 6.19 7.23
N PHE A 9 4.27 5.06 7.59
CA PHE A 9 2.89 4.77 7.20
C PHE A 9 1.85 5.57 7.99
N VAL A 10 2.09 5.76 9.30
CA VAL A 10 1.22 6.58 10.15
C VAL A 10 1.28 8.05 9.69
N PHE A 11 2.48 8.57 9.48
CA PHE A 11 2.73 9.94 9.04
C PHE A 11 2.95 10.02 7.52
N ASN A 12 2.10 9.34 6.73
CA ASN A 12 2.34 9.17 5.30
C ASN A 12 2.53 10.48 4.55
N LYS A 13 1.74 11.53 4.80
CA LYS A 13 1.87 12.82 4.10
C LYS A 13 3.25 13.45 4.31
N THR A 14 3.71 13.43 5.55
CA THR A 14 5.04 13.96 5.92
C THR A 14 6.14 13.10 5.32
N ALA A 15 6.00 11.78 5.40
CA ALA A 15 7.00 10.85 4.87
C ALA A 15 7.10 10.91 3.33
N THR A 16 5.98 10.92 2.61
CA THR A 16 5.98 11.08 1.15
C THR A 16 6.51 12.44 0.75
N GLY A 17 6.12 13.52 1.46
CA GLY A 17 6.67 14.85 1.21
C GLY A 17 8.18 14.93 1.37
N LEU A 18 8.73 14.31 2.43
CA LEU A 18 10.18 14.24 2.64
C LEU A 18 10.88 13.39 1.57
N VAL A 19 10.30 12.26 1.19
CA VAL A 19 10.86 11.41 0.13
C VAL A 19 10.84 12.15 -1.21
N ASP A 20 9.74 12.84 -1.53
CA ASP A 20 9.61 13.62 -2.76
C ASP A 20 10.62 14.78 -2.81
N THR A 21 10.87 15.49 -1.69
CA THR A 21 11.90 16.54 -1.63
C THR A 21 13.31 15.99 -1.79
N VAL A 22 13.66 14.91 -1.08
CA VAL A 22 14.99 14.27 -1.16
C VAL A 22 15.25 13.69 -2.56
N THR A 23 14.21 13.20 -3.22
CA THR A 23 14.32 12.60 -4.56
C THR A 23 14.03 13.59 -5.69
N ALA A 24 13.85 14.89 -5.38
CA ALA A 24 13.44 15.93 -6.33
C ALA A 24 12.27 15.50 -7.25
N SER A 25 11.32 14.74 -6.69
CA SER A 25 10.21 14.14 -7.44
C SER A 25 8.94 14.96 -7.31
N ALA A 26 8.15 14.98 -8.38
CA ALA A 26 6.78 15.50 -8.31
C ALA A 26 5.92 14.58 -7.41
N PRO A 27 4.97 15.15 -6.65
CA PRO A 27 4.01 14.36 -5.89
C PRO A 27 3.19 13.42 -6.78
N ARG A 28 2.79 12.27 -6.24
CA ARG A 28 1.89 11.36 -6.94
C ARG A 28 0.57 12.06 -7.29
N ALA A 29 0.14 11.93 -8.55
CA ALA A 29 -1.16 12.43 -8.96
C ALA A 29 -2.30 11.79 -8.15
N ALA A 30 -3.35 12.57 -7.87
CA ALA A 30 -4.54 12.04 -7.23
C ALA A 30 -5.21 10.99 -8.13
N PRO A 31 -5.90 9.99 -7.54
CA PRO A 31 -6.68 9.03 -8.32
C PRO A 31 -7.69 9.74 -9.24
N PRO A 32 -7.87 9.25 -10.49
CA PRO A 32 -8.83 9.84 -11.40
C PRO A 32 -10.25 9.67 -10.87
N ARG A 33 -11.11 10.65 -11.14
CA ARG A 33 -12.55 10.57 -10.84
C ARG A 33 -13.30 10.16 -12.10
N THR A 34 -14.36 9.36 -11.94
CA THR A 34 -15.30 9.12 -13.02
C THR A 34 -16.28 10.27 -13.12
N LEU A 35 -16.66 10.62 -14.36
CA LEU A 35 -17.87 11.40 -14.55
C LEU A 35 -19.06 10.60 -13.98
N PRO A 36 -20.04 11.26 -13.36
CA PRO A 36 -21.30 10.63 -13.01
C PRO A 36 -21.90 9.99 -14.27
N SER A 37 -22.45 8.80 -14.15
CA SER A 37 -23.23 8.22 -15.24
C SER A 37 -24.41 9.14 -15.59
N PRO A 38 -24.88 9.16 -16.85
CA PRO A 38 -26.24 9.58 -17.16
C PRO A 38 -27.21 8.86 -16.21
N GLU A 39 -28.20 9.59 -15.70
CA GLU A 39 -29.11 9.11 -14.65
C GLU A 39 -29.74 7.76 -15.02
N GLY A 40 -29.64 6.79 -14.10
CA GLY A 40 -30.32 5.49 -14.20
C GLY A 40 -29.52 4.30 -14.74
N MET A 41 -28.23 4.46 -15.10
CA MET A 41 -27.42 3.31 -15.52
C MET A 41 -26.94 2.50 -14.31
N PRO A 42 -27.26 1.19 -14.22
CA PRO A 42 -26.74 0.34 -13.15
C PRO A 42 -25.23 0.15 -13.30
N ALA A 43 -24.55 -0.10 -12.18
CA ALA A 43 -23.15 -0.51 -12.22
C ALA A 43 -23.01 -1.81 -13.03
N ARG A 44 -21.94 -1.89 -13.82
CA ARG A 44 -21.67 -3.08 -14.64
C ARG A 44 -21.28 -4.26 -13.75
N ALA A 45 -21.59 -5.48 -14.20
CA ALA A 45 -21.20 -6.70 -13.49
C ALA A 45 -19.69 -6.74 -13.24
N LEU A 46 -19.29 -7.05 -12.01
CA LEU A 46 -17.90 -7.03 -11.57
C LEU A 46 -17.01 -7.92 -12.45
N ASP A 47 -17.47 -9.12 -12.80
CA ASP A 47 -16.72 -10.06 -13.64
C ASP A 47 -16.37 -9.46 -15.02
N SER A 48 -17.28 -8.69 -15.61
CA SER A 48 -17.03 -8.03 -16.89
C SER A 48 -15.96 -6.94 -16.76
N LEU A 49 -15.92 -6.24 -15.62
CA LEU A 49 -14.91 -5.22 -15.34
C LEU A 49 -13.55 -5.85 -15.05
N LEU A 50 -13.52 -7.00 -14.36
CA LEU A 50 -12.29 -7.76 -14.12
C LEU A 50 -11.71 -8.32 -15.42
N HIS A 51 -12.55 -8.88 -16.29
CA HIS A 51 -12.13 -9.30 -17.62
C HIS A 51 -11.59 -8.13 -18.45
N GLN A 52 -12.20 -6.95 -18.34
CA GLN A 52 -11.67 -5.76 -19.02
C GLN A 52 -10.31 -5.33 -18.44
N ALA A 53 -10.13 -5.40 -17.11
CA ALA A 53 -8.86 -5.13 -16.47
C ALA A 53 -7.77 -6.14 -16.89
N ASP A 54 -8.12 -7.42 -17.02
CA ASP A 54 -7.22 -8.49 -17.47
C ASP A 54 -6.74 -8.28 -18.92
N ARG A 55 -7.62 -7.79 -19.79
CA ARG A 55 -7.27 -7.47 -21.19
C ARG A 55 -6.22 -6.35 -21.28
N VAL A 56 -6.31 -5.37 -20.38
CA VAL A 56 -5.41 -4.22 -20.38
C VAL A 56 -4.10 -4.52 -19.66
N LEU A 57 -4.15 -5.24 -18.54
CA LEU A 57 -2.97 -5.66 -17.79
C LEU A 57 -3.09 -7.14 -17.41
N PRO A 58 -2.53 -8.06 -18.21
CA PRO A 58 -2.63 -9.50 -18.01
C PRO A 58 -1.70 -9.96 -16.88
N ALA A 59 -2.10 -9.67 -15.65
CA ALA A 59 -1.38 -10.01 -14.43
C ALA A 59 -2.37 -10.48 -13.34
N PRO A 60 -1.90 -11.26 -12.35
CA PRO A 60 -2.73 -11.65 -11.21
C PRO A 60 -3.33 -10.43 -10.47
N THR A 61 -4.64 -10.50 -10.20
CA THR A 61 -5.33 -9.54 -9.34
C THR A 61 -4.97 -9.80 -7.88
N THR A 62 -4.50 -8.77 -7.18
CA THR A 62 -4.16 -8.86 -5.75
C THR A 62 -5.13 -8.11 -4.85
N TRP A 63 -5.83 -7.12 -5.38
CA TRP A 63 -6.81 -6.33 -4.65
C TRP A 63 -7.84 -5.74 -5.59
N ILE A 64 -9.09 -5.68 -5.15
CA ILE A 64 -10.17 -4.98 -5.85
C ILE A 64 -10.74 -3.95 -4.88
N SER A 65 -10.72 -2.68 -5.27
CA SER A 65 -11.37 -1.61 -4.53
C SER A 65 -12.67 -1.26 -5.22
N LEU A 66 -13.79 -1.63 -4.58
CA LEU A 66 -15.12 -1.28 -5.07
C LEU A 66 -15.36 0.23 -4.93
N PRO A 67 -16.00 0.86 -5.91
CA PRO A 67 -16.34 2.28 -5.87
C PRO A 67 -17.27 2.57 -4.69
N GLN A 68 -16.92 3.57 -3.89
CA GLN A 68 -17.69 3.97 -2.70
C GLN A 68 -18.64 5.15 -2.97
N THR A 69 -18.47 5.83 -4.10
CA THR A 69 -19.31 6.95 -4.54
C THR A 69 -19.61 6.82 -6.03
N PRO A 70 -20.64 7.51 -6.55
CA PRO A 70 -20.95 7.49 -7.99
C PRO A 70 -19.79 7.95 -8.89
N GLN A 71 -18.93 8.83 -8.38
CA GLN A 71 -17.77 9.37 -9.09
C GLN A 71 -16.46 8.61 -8.80
N ALA A 72 -16.50 7.55 -7.99
CA ALA A 72 -15.34 6.71 -7.72
C ALA A 72 -15.16 5.67 -8.83
N PRO A 73 -13.93 5.45 -9.33
CA PRO A 73 -13.65 4.32 -10.21
C PRO A 73 -13.62 3.00 -9.44
N LEU A 74 -13.86 1.90 -10.14
CA LEU A 74 -13.40 0.58 -9.71
C LEU A 74 -11.88 0.52 -9.87
N VAL A 75 -11.15 0.11 -8.84
CA VAL A 75 -9.69 -0.02 -8.92
C VAL A 75 -9.29 -1.48 -8.78
N VAL A 76 -8.60 -2.00 -9.80
CA VAL A 76 -8.05 -3.35 -9.78
C VAL A 76 -6.54 -3.26 -9.64
N ARG A 77 -6.02 -3.77 -8.53
CA ARG A 77 -4.59 -3.87 -8.29
C ARG A 77 -4.05 -5.16 -8.88
N LYS A 78 -2.92 -5.03 -9.56
CA LYS A 78 -2.25 -6.09 -10.29
C LYS A 78 -0.81 -6.22 -9.81
N LYS A 79 -0.32 -7.46 -9.79
CA LYS A 79 1.08 -7.77 -9.46
C LYS A 79 1.78 -8.42 -10.63
N LEU A 80 2.86 -7.79 -11.08
CA LEU A 80 3.78 -8.39 -12.03
C LEU A 80 4.82 -9.28 -11.30
N PRO A 81 5.34 -10.33 -11.94
CA PRO A 81 6.29 -11.26 -11.31
C PRO A 81 7.55 -10.59 -10.76
N GLN A 82 8.09 -9.60 -11.47
CA GLN A 82 9.33 -8.89 -11.13
C GLN A 82 9.20 -7.90 -9.96
N GLU A 83 7.99 -7.67 -9.44
CA GLU A 83 7.79 -6.70 -8.37
C GLU A 83 8.18 -7.26 -7.01
N LEU A 84 9.08 -6.56 -6.32
CA LEU A 84 9.44 -6.82 -4.92
C LEU A 84 8.27 -6.60 -3.95
N HIS A 85 7.31 -5.74 -4.33
CA HIS A 85 6.14 -5.49 -3.52
C HIS A 85 5.25 -6.75 -3.49
N PRO A 86 4.96 -7.33 -2.31
CA PRO A 86 4.25 -8.61 -2.22
C PRO A 86 2.85 -8.57 -2.86
N ASN A 87 2.20 -7.41 -2.84
CA ASN A 87 0.87 -7.20 -3.45
C ASN A 87 0.92 -6.53 -4.84
N GLY A 88 2.10 -6.29 -5.41
CA GLY A 88 2.27 -5.50 -6.64
C GLY A 88 1.91 -4.02 -6.48
N ARG A 89 2.19 -3.19 -7.49
CA ARG A 89 1.92 -1.75 -7.43
C ARG A 89 1.48 -1.21 -8.80
N ASN A 90 0.79 -2.05 -9.56
CA ASN A 90 0.10 -1.66 -10.77
C ASN A 90 -1.40 -1.54 -10.49
N PHE A 91 -2.05 -0.53 -11.06
CA PHE A 91 -3.47 -0.25 -10.83
C PHE A 91 -4.18 0.01 -12.15
N VAL A 92 -5.33 -0.62 -12.35
CA VAL A 92 -6.25 -0.33 -13.45
C VAL A 92 -7.48 0.35 -12.86
N PHE A 93 -7.75 1.57 -13.30
CA PHE A 93 -8.91 2.37 -12.90
C PHE A 93 -9.97 2.26 -13.99
N LEU A 94 -11.14 1.73 -13.64
CA LEU A 94 -12.26 1.54 -14.57
C LEU A 94 -13.47 2.37 -14.14
N ASN A 95 -14.19 2.87 -15.13
CA ASN A 95 -15.50 3.47 -14.89
C ASN A 95 -16.50 2.36 -14.52
N GLN A 96 -17.13 2.49 -13.36
CA GLN A 96 -18.02 1.47 -12.80
C GLN A 96 -19.31 1.24 -13.62
N TYR A 97 -19.70 2.19 -14.48
CA TYR A 97 -20.90 2.11 -15.30
C TYR A 97 -20.58 1.67 -16.73
N SER A 98 -19.69 2.38 -17.43
CA SER A 98 -19.35 2.05 -18.82
C SER A 98 -18.42 0.84 -18.94
N GLY A 99 -17.58 0.61 -17.93
CA GLY A 99 -16.48 -0.34 -17.97
C GLY A 99 -15.25 0.16 -18.73
N ASN A 100 -15.22 1.42 -19.16
CA ASN A 100 -14.07 1.99 -19.84
C ASN A 100 -12.89 2.13 -18.87
N VAL A 101 -11.68 1.82 -19.35
CA VAL A 101 -10.46 2.07 -18.60
C VAL A 101 -10.13 3.55 -18.65
N ILE A 102 -10.03 4.16 -17.48
CA ILE A 102 -9.77 5.59 -17.29
C ILE A 102 -8.26 5.82 -17.24
N GLN A 103 -7.56 4.95 -16.51
CA GLN A 103 -6.13 5.07 -16.28
C GLN A 103 -5.55 3.70 -15.98
N VAL A 104 -4.34 3.47 -16.47
CA VAL A 104 -3.48 2.37 -16.05
C VAL A 104 -2.24 2.99 -15.43
N GLU A 105 -2.04 2.73 -14.14
CA GLU A 105 -0.84 3.18 -13.43
C GLU A 105 0.14 2.00 -13.33
N HIS A 106 1.30 2.17 -13.95
CA HIS A 106 2.39 1.19 -13.87
C HIS A 106 3.34 1.52 -12.74
N ALA A 107 3.76 0.50 -11.99
CA ALA A 107 4.64 0.63 -10.82
C ALA A 107 5.98 1.34 -11.13
N LEU A 108 6.46 1.26 -12.37
CA LEU A 108 7.72 1.86 -12.81
C LEU A 108 7.55 3.25 -13.45
N ALA A 109 6.33 3.60 -13.86
CA ALA A 109 6.02 4.88 -14.53
C ALA A 109 5.65 6.01 -13.54
N VAL A 110 5.51 5.68 -12.25
CA VAL A 110 5.28 6.68 -11.20
C VAL A 110 6.58 7.43 -10.85
N PRO A 111 6.49 8.65 -10.27
CA PRO A 111 7.67 9.44 -9.88
C PRO A 111 8.64 8.65 -8.98
N LEU A 112 9.93 8.99 -9.04
CA LEU A 112 10.98 8.29 -8.29
C LEU A 112 10.69 8.27 -6.78
N GLY A 113 10.25 9.38 -6.20
CA GLY A 113 9.86 9.47 -4.79
C GLY A 113 8.76 8.48 -4.43
N THR A 114 7.74 8.34 -5.28
CA THR A 114 6.70 7.32 -5.11
C THR A 114 7.26 5.90 -5.21
N ARG A 115 8.18 5.64 -6.14
CA ARG A 115 8.86 4.33 -6.27
C ARG A 115 9.66 3.99 -5.01
N VAL A 116 10.41 4.96 -4.47
CA VAL A 116 11.17 4.81 -3.22
C VAL A 116 10.23 4.54 -2.05
N PHE A 117 9.18 5.35 -1.88
CA PHE A 117 8.20 5.15 -0.82
C PHE A 117 7.50 3.79 -0.91
N ASN A 118 7.21 3.31 -2.12
CA ASN A 118 6.63 1.98 -2.33
C ASN A 118 7.54 0.83 -1.86
N THR A 119 8.84 1.03 -1.72
CA THR A 119 9.77 0.03 -1.13
C THR A 119 9.66 -0.08 0.39
N PHE A 120 9.04 0.90 1.07
CA PHE A 120 8.94 0.89 2.52
C PHE A 120 8.10 -0.28 3.01
N TYR A 121 7.10 -0.73 2.24
CA TYR A 121 6.25 -1.85 2.63
C TYR A 121 6.97 -3.21 2.58
N PRO A 122 7.65 -3.61 1.48
CA PRO A 122 8.45 -4.84 1.49
C PRO A 122 9.59 -4.79 2.52
N LEU A 123 10.14 -3.60 2.82
CA LEU A 123 11.09 -3.40 3.92
C LEU A 123 10.44 -3.62 5.30
N HIS A 124 9.27 -3.03 5.53
CA HIS A 124 8.53 -3.12 6.79
C HIS A 124 8.06 -4.55 7.08
N THR A 125 7.70 -5.31 6.06
CA THR A 125 7.23 -6.70 6.21
C THR A 125 8.37 -7.71 6.19
N GLY A 126 9.61 -7.27 5.98
CA GLY A 126 10.76 -8.15 5.78
C GLY A 126 10.65 -8.98 4.49
N ALA A 127 9.80 -8.60 3.53
CA ALA A 127 9.62 -9.33 2.28
C ALA A 127 10.75 -9.09 1.27
N MET A 128 11.54 -8.02 1.42
CA MET A 128 12.53 -7.59 0.43
C MET A 128 13.67 -8.60 0.20
N GLY A 129 14.14 -9.29 1.25
CA GLY A 129 15.21 -10.30 1.18
C GLY A 129 14.72 -11.74 1.35
N GLY A 130 13.42 -11.99 1.23
CA GLY A 130 12.83 -13.33 1.39
C GLY A 130 12.81 -13.81 2.84
N THR A 131 13.01 -15.12 3.04
CA THR A 131 12.90 -15.77 4.37
C THR A 131 13.85 -15.20 5.43
N PRO A 132 15.14 -14.93 5.15
CA PRO A 132 16.06 -14.39 6.14
C PRO A 132 15.60 -13.05 6.73
N THR A 133 15.14 -12.12 5.88
CA THR A 133 14.65 -10.82 6.34
C THR A 133 13.33 -10.92 7.09
N ARG A 134 12.49 -11.92 6.80
CA ARG A 134 11.27 -12.21 7.58
C ARG A 134 11.62 -12.72 8.98
N ILE A 135 12.63 -13.59 9.12
CA ILE A 135 13.08 -14.07 10.44
C ILE A 135 13.61 -12.90 11.27
N LEU A 136 14.45 -12.05 10.69
CA LEU A 136 14.94 -10.84 11.37
C LEU A 136 13.79 -9.93 11.81
N GLN A 137 12.75 -9.79 10.97
CA GLN A 137 11.58 -9.01 11.29
C GLN A 137 10.79 -9.59 12.48
N VAL A 138 10.66 -10.92 12.58
CA VAL A 138 10.04 -11.59 13.73
C VAL A 138 10.85 -11.33 15.00
N VAL A 139 12.17 -11.50 14.95
CA VAL A 139 13.05 -11.26 16.10
C VAL A 139 12.96 -9.80 16.57
N ALA A 140 13.00 -8.84 15.64
CA ALA A 140 12.82 -7.42 15.95
C ALA A 140 11.42 -7.14 16.54
N GLY A 141 10.40 -7.84 16.08
CA GLY A 141 9.02 -7.74 16.57
C GLY A 141 8.82 -8.24 18.01
N LEU A 142 9.75 -9.02 18.57
CA LEU A 142 9.71 -9.44 19.97
C LEU A 142 10.27 -8.38 20.94
N ALA A 143 10.95 -7.35 20.42
CA ALA A 143 11.54 -6.30 21.25
C ALA A 143 10.51 -5.58 22.16
N PRO A 144 9.30 -5.20 21.71
CA PRO A 144 8.29 -4.59 22.58
C PRO A 144 7.86 -5.50 23.73
N THR A 145 7.75 -6.82 23.50
CA THR A 145 7.43 -7.79 24.55
C THR A 145 8.54 -7.84 25.61
N LEU A 146 9.80 -7.87 25.18
CA LEU A 146 10.95 -7.81 26.10
C LEU A 146 10.94 -6.50 26.90
N LEU A 147 10.69 -5.36 26.25
CA LEU A 147 10.60 -4.05 26.91
C LEU A 147 9.42 -3.97 27.90
N LEU A 148 8.27 -4.58 27.58
CA LEU A 148 7.14 -4.66 28.48
C LEU A 148 7.47 -5.48 29.73
N VAL A 149 8.08 -6.65 29.55
CA VAL A 149 8.48 -7.52 30.66
C VAL A 149 9.51 -6.83 31.55
N THR A 150 10.57 -6.26 30.97
CA THR A 150 11.60 -5.58 31.75
C THR A 150 11.06 -4.33 32.44
N GLY A 151 10.23 -3.53 31.76
CA GLY A 151 9.55 -2.37 32.34
C GLY A 151 8.65 -2.76 33.52
N PHE A 152 7.89 -3.85 33.39
CA PHE A 152 7.05 -4.36 34.47
C PHE A 152 7.86 -4.86 35.68
N VAL A 153 8.96 -5.60 35.43
CA VAL A 153 9.87 -6.05 36.49
C VAL A 153 10.48 -4.86 37.23
N MET A 154 10.97 -3.85 36.50
CA MET A 154 11.52 -2.62 37.09
C MET A 154 10.47 -1.86 37.92
N TRP A 155 9.24 -1.76 37.42
CA TRP A 155 8.13 -1.12 38.16
C TRP A 155 7.82 -1.85 39.47
N LYS A 156 7.79 -3.19 39.47
CA LYS A 156 7.57 -4.00 40.67
C LYS A 156 8.71 -3.85 41.67
N SER A 157 9.96 -3.85 41.21
CA SER A 157 11.14 -3.68 42.07
C SER A 157 11.19 -2.30 42.74
N ARG A 158 10.79 -1.24 42.02
CA ARG A 158 10.65 0.11 42.60
C ARG A 158 9.61 0.20 43.72
N LYS A 159 8.54 -0.60 43.67
CA LYS A 159 7.53 -0.63 44.73
C LYS A 159 7.99 -1.38 45.97
N LYS A 160 8.92 -2.34 45.84
CA LYS A 160 9.47 -3.10 46.96
C LYS A 160 10.51 -2.33 47.77
N GLY A 161 11.28 -1.44 47.14
CA GLY A 161 12.28 -0.59 47.83
C GLY A 161 11.72 0.66 48.53
N LYS A 162 10.42 0.69 48.81
CA LYS A 162 9.72 1.82 49.48
C LYS A 162 9.29 1.49 50.93
N TYR A 163 9.81 0.42 51.51
CA TYR A 163 9.62 0.00 52.89
C TYR A 163 10.97 -0.21 53.55
#